data_AF-A0A267DHV1-F1
#
_entry.id   AF-A0A267DHV1-F1
#
_cell.length_a   1.000
_cell.length_b   1.000
_cell.length_c   1.000
_cell.angle_alpha   90.00
_cell.angle_beta   90.00
_cell.angle_gamma   90.00
#
_symmetry.space_group_name_H-M   'P 1'
#
loop_
_entity.id
_entity.type
_entity.pdbx_description
1 polymer ?
#
loop_
_entity_poly.entity_id
_entity_poly.type
_entity_poly.pdbx_seq_one_letter_code
_entity_poly.pdbx_strand_id
1 'polypeptide(L)'
;GLLMLACEQPEVVPLFIPELGPAPKFCSRLDNEVEEQERTETVLYDNYKFLTREQLTSLGLSSLIGTEYLRAFMHGFFIDSRLYERAKLALSGTGADTAALRRERLREATDGLAAGRIRRTEAAAGAAAAAGDADAARVNRSLVGVVTDARFGDMFRREEFAVDAESEEFGRLDQLRRAAAKKEKRRKMAREKAGRAERLAATANQ
;
A
#
# COMPACT_ATOMS: atom_id res chain seq x y z
N GLY A 1 -16.36 -0.19 -38.41
CA GLY A 1 -17.20 0.52 -37.43
C GLY A 1 -17.49 1.98 -37.73
N LEU A 2 -17.00 2.61 -38.81
CA LEU A 2 -17.22 4.05 -39.04
C LEU A 2 -18.41 4.32 -39.96
N LEU A 3 -19.32 5.20 -39.54
CA LEU A 3 -20.53 5.62 -40.23
C LEU A 3 -20.50 7.15 -40.38
N MET A 4 -20.83 7.65 -41.58
CA MET A 4 -20.96 9.09 -41.83
C MET A 4 -22.44 9.38 -42.05
N LEU A 5 -23.06 10.12 -41.12
CA LEU A 5 -24.48 10.41 -41.14
C LEU A 5 -24.71 11.83 -41.66
N ALA A 6 -25.46 11.96 -42.74
CA ALA A 6 -25.98 13.23 -43.21
C ALA A 6 -27.31 13.49 -42.51
N CYS A 7 -27.28 14.33 -41.47
CA CYS A 7 -28.46 14.78 -40.75
C CYS A 7 -28.91 16.17 -41.23
N GLU A 8 -29.94 16.73 -40.58
CA GLU A 8 -30.42 18.11 -40.87
C GLU A 8 -29.40 19.21 -40.49
N GLN A 9 -28.34 18.86 -39.76
CA GLN A 9 -27.25 19.76 -39.43
C GLN A 9 -26.34 20.01 -40.63
N PRO A 10 -25.75 21.22 -40.76
CA PRO A 10 -24.83 21.54 -41.85
C PRO A 10 -23.52 20.73 -41.80
N GLU A 11 -23.18 20.15 -40.65
CA GLU A 11 -22.00 19.30 -40.47
C GLU A 11 -22.40 17.82 -40.53
N VAL A 12 -21.61 17.03 -41.28
CA VAL A 12 -21.76 15.58 -41.32
C VAL A 12 -21.33 15.01 -39.97
N VAL A 13 -22.16 14.17 -39.36
CA VAL A 13 -21.89 13.57 -38.05
C VAL A 13 -21.14 12.24 -38.24
N PRO A 14 -19.85 12.16 -37.87
CA PRO A 14 -19.13 10.89 -37.85
C PRO A 14 -19.53 10.09 -36.59
N LEU A 15 -19.96 8.85 -36.78
CA LEU A 15 -20.25 7.90 -35.71
C LEU A 15 -19.34 6.68 -35.86
N PHE A 16 -18.56 6.37 -34.83
CA PHE A 16 -17.69 5.20 -34.82
C PHE A 16 -18.14 4.21 -33.74
N ILE A 17 -18.37 2.95 -34.14
CA ILE A 17 -18.77 1.85 -33.28
C ILE A 17 -17.70 0.75 -33.34
N PRO A 18 -16.91 0.55 -32.27
CA PRO A 18 -15.81 -0.42 -32.26
C PRO A 18 -16.30 -1.87 -32.36
N GLU A 19 -17.48 -2.19 -31.83
CA GLU A 19 -18.09 -3.53 -31.87
C GLU A 19 -18.41 -4.01 -33.30
N LEU A 20 -18.70 -3.08 -34.21
CA LEU A 20 -18.99 -3.39 -35.62
C LEU A 20 -17.73 -3.63 -36.45
N GLY A 21 -16.55 -3.42 -35.88
CA GLY A 21 -15.26 -3.68 -36.50
C GLY A 21 -14.33 -2.46 -36.52
N PRO A 22 -13.05 -2.70 -36.84
CA PRO A 22 -11.96 -1.74 -36.61
C PRO A 22 -12.10 -0.44 -37.42
N ALA A 23 -11.39 0.60 -37.00
CA ALA A 23 -11.31 1.85 -37.72
C ALA A 23 -10.65 1.66 -39.10
N PRO A 24 -11.12 2.38 -40.14
CA PRO A 24 -10.47 2.32 -41.45
C PRO A 24 -9.05 2.89 -41.38
N LYS A 25 -8.18 2.43 -42.31
CA LYS A 25 -6.73 2.68 -42.28
C LYS A 25 -6.33 4.17 -42.20
N PHE A 26 -7.15 5.07 -42.73
CA PHE A 26 -6.88 6.51 -42.73
C PHE A 26 -7.15 7.19 -41.37
N CYS A 27 -7.87 6.53 -40.47
CA CYS A 27 -8.13 7.01 -39.11
C CYS A 27 -7.81 5.93 -38.06
N SER A 28 -6.64 5.30 -38.20
CA SER A 28 -6.15 4.25 -37.30
C SER A 28 -5.97 4.70 -35.85
N ARG A 29 -5.78 6.00 -35.61
CA ARG A 29 -5.65 6.57 -34.27
C ARG A 29 -6.97 6.57 -33.49
N LEU A 30 -8.12 6.56 -34.17
CA LEU A 30 -9.44 6.61 -33.55
C LEU A 30 -9.69 5.40 -32.66
N ASP A 31 -9.21 4.21 -33.05
CA ASP A 31 -9.29 3.00 -32.23
C ASP A 31 -8.56 3.18 -30.89
N ASN A 32 -7.37 3.81 -30.90
CA ASN A 32 -6.60 4.06 -29.67
C ASN A 32 -7.28 5.11 -28.77
N GLU A 33 -7.81 6.19 -29.36
CA GLU A 33 -8.49 7.25 -28.59
C GLU A 33 -9.78 6.74 -27.93
N VAL A 34 -10.53 5.89 -28.64
CA VAL A 34 -11.71 5.24 -28.08
C VAL A 34 -11.33 4.24 -26.99
N GLU A 35 -10.28 3.43 -27.17
CA GLU A 35 -9.80 2.51 -26.13
C GLU A 35 -9.33 3.27 -24.86
N GLU A 36 -8.67 4.42 -25.02
CA GLU A 36 -8.27 5.27 -23.90
C GLU A 36 -9.48 5.88 -23.17
N GLN A 37 -10.53 6.30 -23.90
CA GLN A 37 -11.76 6.84 -23.32
C GLN A 37 -12.61 5.77 -22.62
N GLU A 38 -12.75 4.58 -23.19
CA GLU A 38 -13.49 3.46 -22.57
C GLU A 38 -12.89 3.09 -21.21
N ARG A 39 -11.56 3.16 -21.05
CA ARG A 39 -10.88 2.96 -19.75
C ARG A 39 -11.30 3.98 -18.69
N THR A 40 -11.72 5.19 -19.09
CA THR A 40 -12.11 6.26 -18.16
C THR A 40 -13.58 6.20 -17.75
N GLU A 41 -14.45 5.66 -18.60
CA GLU A 41 -15.90 5.60 -18.35
C GLU A 41 -16.34 4.41 -17.50
N THR A 42 -15.48 3.40 -17.32
CA THR A 42 -15.62 2.43 -16.24
C THR A 42 -15.25 3.08 -14.91
N VAL A 43 -15.98 4.13 -14.51
CA VAL A 43 -15.94 4.63 -13.13
C VAL A 43 -16.57 3.55 -12.26
N LEU A 44 -15.70 2.61 -11.90
CA LEU A 44 -15.93 1.46 -11.07
C LEU A 44 -16.57 1.93 -9.75
N TYR A 45 -17.84 1.61 -9.58
CA TYR A 45 -18.53 1.68 -8.29
C TYR A 45 -18.03 0.59 -7.31
N ASP A 46 -16.83 0.02 -7.52
CA ASP A 46 -16.25 -1.02 -6.66
C ASP A 46 -16.18 -0.59 -5.18
N ASN A 47 -16.00 0.71 -4.94
CA ASN A 47 -15.91 1.27 -3.60
C ASN A 47 -17.20 1.94 -3.11
N TYR A 48 -18.31 1.79 -3.83
CA TYR A 48 -19.59 2.39 -3.46
C TYR A 48 -20.59 1.33 -3.03
N LYS A 49 -21.36 1.66 -2.00
CA LYS A 49 -22.47 0.87 -1.51
C LYS A 49 -23.79 1.56 -1.80
N PHE A 50 -24.73 0.82 -2.37
CA PHE A 50 -26.10 1.29 -2.55
C PHE A 50 -26.89 1.22 -1.23
N LEU A 51 -27.62 2.29 -0.92
CA LEU A 51 -28.50 2.41 0.24
C LEU A 51 -29.89 2.87 -0.20
N THR A 52 -30.92 2.27 0.40
CA THR A 52 -32.29 2.79 0.29
C THR A 52 -32.49 4.01 1.18
N ARG A 53 -33.52 4.82 0.89
CA ARG A 53 -33.86 6.00 1.70
C ARG A 53 -34.14 5.66 3.16
N GLU A 54 -34.72 4.49 3.42
CA GLU A 54 -34.98 3.97 4.77
C GLU A 54 -33.68 3.65 5.52
N GLN A 55 -32.72 2.99 4.84
CA GLN A 55 -31.40 2.68 5.41
C GLN A 55 -30.57 3.93 5.67
N LEU A 56 -30.68 4.94 4.81
CA LEU A 56 -30.03 6.23 5.01
C LEU A 56 -30.57 6.95 6.26
N THR A 57 -31.90 6.86 6.45
CA THR A 57 -32.58 7.49 7.59
C THR A 57 -32.24 6.77 8.91
N SER A 58 -32.17 5.44 8.91
CA SER A 58 -31.78 4.67 10.11
C SER A 58 -30.33 4.91 10.52
N LEU A 59 -29.44 5.18 9.56
CA LEU A 59 -28.05 5.58 9.80
C LEU A 59 -27.88 7.05 10.22
N GLY A 60 -28.95 7.84 10.22
CA GLY A 60 -28.88 9.28 10.53
C GLY A 60 -28.15 10.12 9.47
N LEU A 61 -28.03 9.63 8.24
CA LEU A 61 -27.33 10.30 7.13
C LEU A 61 -28.28 11.08 6.21
N SER A 62 -29.51 11.33 6.63
CA SER A 62 -30.53 12.05 5.85
C SER A 62 -30.15 13.50 5.54
N SER A 63 -29.31 14.13 6.37
CA SER A 63 -28.81 15.49 6.14
C SER A 63 -27.76 15.59 5.03
N LEU A 64 -27.17 14.48 4.59
CA LEU A 64 -26.17 14.45 3.52
C LEU A 64 -26.82 14.42 2.12
N ILE A 65 -28.15 14.33 2.03
CA ILE A 65 -28.86 14.32 0.74
C ILE A 65 -28.62 15.66 0.04
N GLY A 66 -28.13 15.62 -1.20
CA GLY A 66 -27.78 16.81 -1.99
C GLY A 66 -26.33 17.26 -1.87
N THR A 67 -25.52 16.59 -1.03
CA THR A 67 -24.06 16.80 -1.00
C THR A 67 -23.34 15.85 -1.96
N GLU A 68 -22.08 16.15 -2.27
CA GLU A 68 -21.24 15.32 -3.15
C GLU A 68 -20.97 13.90 -2.61
N TYR A 69 -21.19 13.66 -1.31
CA TYR A 69 -20.94 12.37 -0.67
C TYR A 69 -21.99 11.30 -0.97
N LEU A 70 -23.19 11.71 -1.39
CA LEU A 70 -24.29 10.82 -1.75
C LEU A 70 -24.67 11.04 -3.21
N ARG A 71 -24.44 10.03 -4.05
CA ARG A 71 -24.86 10.07 -5.44
C ARG A 71 -26.24 9.45 -5.58
N ALA A 72 -27.23 10.26 -5.96
CA ALA A 72 -28.59 9.78 -6.19
C ALA A 72 -28.61 8.83 -7.40
N PHE A 73 -29.23 7.67 -7.24
CA PHE A 73 -29.41 6.71 -8.33
C PHE A 73 -30.73 5.96 -8.18
N MET A 74 -31.56 6.05 -9.22
CA MET A 74 -32.91 5.46 -9.30
C MET A 74 -33.81 5.82 -8.11
N HIS A 75 -33.77 5.04 -7.03
CA HIS A 75 -34.61 5.15 -5.84
C HIS A 75 -33.81 5.11 -4.53
N GLY A 76 -32.49 5.29 -4.61
CA GLY A 76 -31.59 5.26 -3.47
C GLY A 76 -30.37 6.14 -3.69
N PHE A 77 -29.33 5.87 -2.91
CA PHE A 77 -28.10 6.64 -2.92
C PHE A 77 -26.90 5.71 -2.90
N PHE A 78 -25.88 6.03 -3.68
CA PHE A 78 -24.55 5.45 -3.55
C PHE A 78 -23.75 6.29 -2.55
N ILE A 79 -23.13 5.60 -1.60
CA ILE A 79 -22.19 6.16 -0.61
C ILE A 79 -20.86 5.41 -0.70
N ASP A 80 -19.74 6.08 -0.41
CA ASP A 80 -18.45 5.40 -0.27
C ASP A 80 -18.55 4.33 0.85
N SER A 81 -18.13 3.11 0.56
CA SER A 81 -18.11 1.97 1.48
C SER A 81 -17.40 2.29 2.80
N ARG A 82 -16.35 3.10 2.78
CA ARG A 82 -15.61 3.53 3.98
C ARG A 82 -16.45 4.44 4.87
N LEU A 83 -17.22 5.36 4.26
CA LEU A 83 -18.10 6.26 4.98
C LEU A 83 -19.28 5.49 5.58
N TYR A 84 -19.84 4.54 4.81
CA TYR A 84 -20.88 3.63 5.29
C TYR A 84 -20.42 2.82 6.51
N GLU A 85 -19.23 2.23 6.48
CA GLU A 85 -18.70 1.48 7.63
C GLU A 85 -18.54 2.37 8.86
N ARG A 86 -18.03 3.59 8.71
CA ARG A 86 -17.91 4.56 9.81
C ARG A 86 -19.26 4.94 10.38
N ALA A 87 -20.26 5.20 9.55
CA ALA A 87 -21.61 5.53 10.00
C ALA A 87 -22.27 4.35 10.74
N LYS A 88 -22.08 3.13 10.21
CA LYS A 88 -22.57 1.90 10.87
C LYS A 88 -21.91 1.69 12.24
N LEU A 89 -20.62 1.95 12.36
CA LEU A 89 -19.88 1.89 13.63
C LEU A 89 -20.34 2.96 14.62
N ALA A 90 -20.66 4.16 14.15
CA ALA A 90 -21.15 5.24 14.98
C ALA A 90 -22.54 4.94 15.56
N LEU A 91 -23.43 4.34 14.75
CA LEU A 91 -24.77 3.96 15.19
C LEU A 91 -24.75 2.73 16.12
N SER A 92 -23.85 1.78 15.90
CA SER A 92 -23.82 0.53 16.69
C SER A 92 -23.32 0.71 18.12
N GLY A 93 -23.04 1.92 18.59
CA GLY A 93 -23.08 2.28 20.02
C GLY A 93 -22.14 1.56 20.98
N THR A 94 -21.28 0.65 20.53
CA THR A 94 -20.24 0.02 21.35
C THR A 94 -18.95 -0.07 20.55
N GLY A 95 -18.08 0.92 20.76
CA GLY A 95 -16.65 0.80 20.41
C GLY A 95 -15.98 -0.42 21.07
N ALA A 96 -16.65 -1.05 22.04
CA ALA A 96 -16.21 -2.29 22.68
C ALA A 96 -16.30 -3.51 21.75
N ASP A 97 -17.37 -3.69 20.98
CA ASP A 97 -17.59 -4.92 20.20
C ASP A 97 -16.69 -4.96 18.95
N THR A 98 -16.43 -3.79 18.37
CA THR A 98 -15.53 -3.67 17.22
C THR A 98 -14.06 -3.62 17.63
N ALA A 99 -13.74 -3.11 18.83
CA ALA A 99 -12.41 -3.26 19.41
C ALA A 99 -12.14 -4.72 19.84
N ALA A 100 -13.15 -5.44 20.33
CA ALA A 100 -13.05 -6.87 20.63
C ALA A 100 -12.81 -7.68 19.35
N LEU A 101 -13.63 -7.50 18.31
CA LEU A 101 -13.41 -8.18 17.02
C LEU A 101 -12.05 -7.83 16.39
N ARG A 102 -11.62 -6.56 16.49
CA ARG A 102 -10.32 -6.12 15.97
C ARG A 102 -9.17 -6.71 16.78
N ARG A 103 -9.32 -6.84 18.10
CA ARG A 103 -8.36 -7.53 18.99
C ARG A 103 -8.31 -9.03 18.72
N GLU A 104 -9.43 -9.68 18.45
CA GLU A 104 -9.50 -11.10 18.08
C GLU A 104 -8.81 -11.36 16.74
N ARG A 105 -9.09 -10.56 15.71
CA ARG A 105 -8.39 -10.66 14.42
C ARG A 105 -6.88 -10.38 14.55
N LEU A 106 -6.49 -9.43 15.40
CA LEU A 106 -5.08 -9.18 15.71
C LEU A 106 -4.44 -10.37 16.44
N ARG A 107 -5.15 -10.99 17.39
CA ARG A 107 -4.71 -12.19 18.10
C ARG A 107 -4.54 -13.38 17.15
N GLU A 108 -5.53 -13.67 16.32
CA GLU A 108 -5.45 -14.72 15.30
C GLU A 108 -4.28 -14.49 14.33
N ALA A 109 -4.07 -13.24 13.90
CA ALA A 109 -2.92 -12.90 13.07
C ALA A 109 -1.59 -13.08 13.82
N THR A 110 -1.50 -12.69 15.10
CA THR A 110 -0.29 -12.92 15.91
C THR A 110 -0.05 -14.40 16.21
N ASP A 111 -1.10 -15.19 16.41
CA ASP A 111 -1.03 -16.61 16.72
C ASP A 111 -0.65 -17.43 15.48
N GLY A 112 -1.16 -17.09 14.30
CA GLY A 112 -0.71 -17.66 13.03
C GLY A 112 0.77 -17.37 12.74
N LEU A 113 1.23 -16.15 13.06
CA LEU A 113 2.65 -15.77 12.97
C LEU A 113 3.51 -16.45 14.04
N ALA A 114 2.99 -16.66 15.25
CA ALA A 114 3.67 -17.34 16.35
C ALA A 114 3.83 -18.85 16.09
N ALA A 115 2.81 -19.51 15.55
CA ALA A 115 2.88 -20.93 15.15
C ALA A 115 3.95 -21.15 14.06
N GLY A 116 4.11 -20.21 13.12
CA GLY A 116 5.20 -20.23 12.15
C GLY A 116 6.59 -19.95 12.74
N ARG A 117 6.66 -19.24 13.88
CA ARG A 117 7.91 -18.93 14.58
C ARG A 117 8.40 -20.08 15.45
N ILE A 118 7.51 -20.80 16.16
CA ILE A 118 7.87 -21.91 17.04
C ILE A 118 8.44 -23.10 16.25
N ARG A 119 7.94 -23.37 15.04
CA ARG A 119 8.57 -24.40 14.16
C ARG A 119 9.94 -24.00 13.62
N ARG A 120 10.26 -22.70 13.58
CA ARG A 120 11.54 -22.19 13.06
C ARG A 120 12.63 -22.14 14.13
N THR A 121 12.28 -22.07 15.42
CA THR A 121 13.25 -22.10 16.52
C THR A 121 13.91 -23.47 16.68
N GLU A 122 13.20 -24.57 16.40
CA GLU A 122 13.78 -25.92 16.40
C GLU A 122 14.76 -26.10 15.23
N ALA A 123 14.47 -25.55 14.05
CA ALA A 123 15.39 -25.55 12.90
C ALA A 123 16.59 -24.60 13.10
N ALA A 124 16.43 -23.48 13.81
CA ALA A 124 17.50 -22.52 14.08
C ALA A 124 18.48 -22.98 15.18
N ALA A 125 18.04 -23.82 16.13
CA ALA A 125 18.91 -24.40 17.14
C ALA A 125 19.97 -25.34 16.52
N GLY A 126 19.64 -26.03 15.42
CA GLY A 126 20.58 -26.87 14.68
C GLY A 126 21.61 -26.10 13.83
N ALA A 127 21.31 -24.87 13.40
CA ALA A 127 22.19 -24.08 12.55
C ALA A 127 23.24 -23.26 13.34
N ALA A 128 23.00 -22.95 14.62
CA ALA A 128 23.93 -22.21 15.47
C ALA A 128 25.19 -23.02 15.86
N ALA A 129 25.18 -24.35 15.70
CA ALA A 129 26.34 -25.21 15.97
C ALA A 129 27.33 -25.31 14.79
N ALA A 130 26.93 -24.90 13.58
CA ALA A 130 27.72 -25.08 12.35
C ALA A 130 28.48 -23.81 11.88
N ALA A 131 28.21 -22.65 12.48
CA ALA A 131 28.88 -21.40 12.15
C ALA A 131 29.57 -20.85 13.41
N GLY A 132 30.77 -21.34 13.67
CA GLY A 132 31.69 -20.63 14.55
C GLY A 132 32.16 -19.36 13.85
N ASP A 133 31.64 -18.21 14.28
CA ASP A 133 32.43 -16.97 14.44
C ASP A 133 31.58 -15.85 15.05
N ALA A 134 32.28 -14.97 15.77
CA ALA A 134 31.85 -14.29 16.99
C ALA A 134 31.04 -12.98 16.81
N ASP A 135 30.18 -12.84 15.78
CA ASP A 135 29.45 -11.58 15.52
C ASP A 135 27.92 -11.75 15.35
N ALA A 136 27.30 -12.49 16.27
CA ALA A 136 25.85 -12.79 16.22
C ALA A 136 24.91 -11.63 16.63
N ALA A 137 25.43 -10.51 17.13
CA ALA A 137 24.59 -9.46 17.74
C ALA A 137 23.91 -8.49 16.74
N ARG A 138 24.25 -8.52 15.44
CA ARG A 138 23.69 -7.60 14.43
C ARG A 138 23.11 -8.28 13.18
N VAL A 139 23.01 -9.60 13.16
CA VAL A 139 22.50 -10.32 12.00
C VAL A 139 20.97 -10.26 11.99
N ASN A 140 20.42 -9.65 10.93
CA ASN A 140 18.97 -9.59 10.74
C ASN A 140 18.44 -11.02 10.54
N ARG A 141 17.55 -11.47 11.43
CA ARG A 141 17.12 -12.88 11.53
C ARG A 141 16.42 -13.40 10.27
N SER A 142 15.93 -12.49 9.40
CA SER A 142 15.38 -12.80 8.08
C SER A 142 16.43 -13.24 7.05
N LEU A 143 17.67 -12.77 7.19
CA LEU A 143 18.76 -13.06 6.24
C LEU A 143 19.41 -14.42 6.51
N VAL A 144 19.29 -14.94 7.73
CA VAL A 144 19.84 -16.26 8.11
C VAL A 144 19.26 -17.37 7.24
N GLY A 145 17.96 -17.29 6.91
CA GLY A 145 17.32 -18.29 6.05
C GLY A 145 17.78 -18.25 4.60
N VAL A 146 18.24 -17.08 4.11
CA VAL A 146 18.75 -16.90 2.73
C VAL A 146 20.18 -17.44 2.62
N VAL A 147 21.01 -17.23 3.65
CA VAL A 147 22.39 -17.71 3.69
C VAL A 147 22.46 -19.24 3.79
N THR A 148 21.48 -19.88 4.43
CA THR A 148 21.42 -21.34 4.58
C THR A 148 20.66 -22.06 3.45
N ASP A 149 20.07 -21.34 2.49
CA ASP A 149 19.27 -21.94 1.42
C ASP A 149 20.18 -22.54 0.34
N ALA A 150 20.01 -23.83 0.06
CA ALA A 150 20.80 -24.58 -0.91
C ALA A 150 20.76 -23.98 -2.33
N ARG A 151 19.71 -23.24 -2.69
CA ARG A 151 19.58 -22.58 -3.98
C ARG A 151 20.53 -21.39 -4.16
N PHE A 152 20.96 -20.78 -3.05
CA PHE A 152 21.84 -19.60 -3.07
C PHE A 152 23.25 -19.92 -2.53
N GLY A 153 23.50 -21.14 -2.06
CA GLY A 153 24.78 -21.55 -1.49
C GLY A 153 25.97 -21.36 -2.44
N ASP A 154 25.78 -21.57 -3.74
CA ASP A 154 26.84 -21.37 -4.74
C ASP A 154 27.21 -19.90 -4.93
N MET A 155 26.32 -18.95 -4.60
CA MET A 155 26.60 -17.53 -4.72
C MET A 155 27.54 -17.03 -3.61
N PHE A 156 27.50 -17.67 -2.44
CA PHE A 156 28.33 -17.31 -1.28
C PHE A 156 29.68 -18.03 -1.21
N ARG A 157 29.91 -19.04 -2.07
CA ARG A 157 31.18 -19.79 -2.16
C ARG A 157 32.12 -19.32 -3.26
N ARG A 158 31.63 -18.49 -4.18
CA ARG A 158 32.44 -17.95 -5.28
C ARG A 158 33.36 -16.85 -4.77
N GLU A 159 34.66 -17.03 -4.99
CA GLU A 159 35.70 -16.07 -4.60
C GLU A 159 35.56 -14.72 -5.31
N GLU A 160 34.99 -14.70 -6.52
CA GLU A 160 34.70 -13.49 -7.29
C GLU A 160 33.73 -12.51 -6.59
N PHE A 161 32.91 -13.02 -5.66
CA PHE A 161 31.97 -12.19 -4.87
C PHE A 161 32.41 -12.00 -3.42
N ALA A 162 33.60 -12.49 -3.05
CA ALA A 162 34.17 -12.23 -1.73
C ALA A 162 34.53 -10.75 -1.62
N VAL A 163 34.05 -10.11 -0.55
CA VAL A 163 34.35 -8.70 -0.30
C VAL A 163 35.78 -8.59 0.21
N ASP A 164 36.67 -8.08 -0.63
CA ASP A 164 38.04 -7.77 -0.25
C ASP A 164 38.09 -6.49 0.61
N ALA A 165 38.49 -6.65 1.87
CA ALA A 165 38.58 -5.56 2.82
C ALA A 165 39.81 -4.64 2.58
N GLU A 166 40.80 -5.09 1.82
CA GLU A 166 42.01 -4.31 1.50
C GLU A 166 41.88 -3.54 0.18
N SER A 167 40.84 -3.82 -0.61
CA SER A 167 40.57 -3.09 -1.86
C SER A 167 40.29 -1.60 -1.63
N GLU A 168 40.88 -0.75 -2.47
CA GLU A 168 40.68 0.71 -2.42
C GLU A 168 39.21 1.10 -2.58
N GLU A 169 38.45 0.37 -3.40
CA GLU A 169 37.04 0.63 -3.67
C GLU A 169 36.18 0.40 -2.42
N PHE A 170 36.45 -0.71 -1.71
CA PHE A 170 35.81 -1.00 -0.43
C PHE A 170 36.17 0.05 0.61
N GLY A 171 37.44 0.47 0.68
CA GLY A 171 37.89 1.53 1.58
C GLY A 171 37.18 2.86 1.36
N ARG A 172 37.02 3.31 0.11
CA ARG A 172 36.27 4.53 -0.22
C ARG A 172 34.79 4.41 0.19
N LEU A 173 34.16 3.27 -0.08
CA LEU A 173 32.76 3.02 0.28
C LEU A 173 32.55 2.96 1.80
N ASP A 174 33.45 2.32 2.55
CA ASP A 174 33.37 2.25 4.01
C ASP A 174 33.55 3.62 4.65
N GLN A 175 34.47 4.45 4.14
CA GLN A 175 34.63 5.84 4.57
C GLN A 175 33.34 6.64 4.36
N LEU A 176 32.69 6.52 3.19
CA LEU A 176 31.42 7.18 2.90
C LEU A 176 30.29 6.65 3.80
N ARG A 177 30.22 5.34 4.02
CA ARG A 177 29.22 4.70 4.90
C ARG A 177 29.37 5.18 6.34
N ARG A 178 30.59 5.25 6.87
CA ARG A 178 30.89 5.76 8.21
C ARG A 178 30.57 7.25 8.32
N ALA A 179 30.89 8.04 7.30
CA ALA A 179 30.54 9.46 7.25
C ALA A 179 29.01 9.68 7.26
N ALA A 180 28.26 8.90 6.48
CA ALA A 180 26.80 8.94 6.44
C ALA A 180 26.19 8.57 7.81
N ALA A 181 26.66 7.48 8.43
CA ALA A 181 26.22 7.07 9.77
C ALA A 181 26.51 8.15 10.84
N LYS A 182 27.66 8.82 10.76
CA LYS A 182 28.01 9.94 11.66
C LYS A 182 27.10 11.15 11.44
N LYS A 183 26.76 11.48 10.18
CA LYS A 183 25.82 12.56 9.83
C LYS A 183 24.42 12.26 10.33
N GLU A 184 23.94 11.03 10.18
CA GLU A 184 22.63 10.59 10.67
C GLU A 184 22.54 10.64 12.20
N LYS A 185 23.55 10.13 12.92
CA LYS A 185 23.64 10.25 14.38
C LYS A 185 23.60 11.71 14.83
N ARG A 186 24.35 12.61 14.16
CA ARG A 186 24.32 14.06 14.47
C ARG A 186 22.93 14.67 14.25
N ARG A 187 22.24 14.32 13.16
CA ARG A 187 20.85 14.79 12.91
C ARG A 187 19.87 14.29 13.97
N LYS A 188 19.97 13.02 14.38
CA LYS A 188 19.11 12.45 15.43
C LYS A 188 19.34 13.15 16.78
N MET A 189 20.59 13.34 17.17
CA MET A 189 20.95 14.07 18.39
C MET A 189 20.49 15.53 18.37
N ALA A 190 20.58 16.21 17.21
CA ALA A 190 20.08 17.58 17.07
C ALA A 190 18.55 17.66 17.20
N ARG A 191 17.82 16.70 16.61
CA ARG A 191 16.35 16.60 16.72
C ARG A 191 15.91 16.32 18.16
N GLU A 192 16.62 15.45 18.87
CA GLU A 192 16.35 15.16 20.29
C GLU A 192 16.65 16.37 21.19
N LYS A 193 17.74 17.12 20.93
CA LYS A 193 18.06 18.35 21.64
C LYS A 193 17.03 19.46 21.40
N ALA A 194 16.60 19.66 20.15
CA ALA A 194 15.55 20.63 19.81
C ALA A 194 14.23 20.29 20.50
N GLY A 195 13.79 19.03 20.44
CA GLY A 195 12.58 18.59 21.13
C GLY A 195 12.68 18.69 22.66
N ARG A 196 13.88 18.53 23.25
CA ARG A 196 14.10 18.76 24.68
C ARG A 196 14.05 20.24 25.06
N ALA A 197 14.60 21.13 24.23
CA ALA A 197 14.54 22.57 24.43
C ALA A 197 13.11 23.11 24.34
N GLU A 198 12.33 22.64 23.36
CA GLU A 198 10.90 22.96 23.23
C GLU A 198 10.10 22.51 24.46
N ARG A 199 10.36 21.32 24.98
CA ARG A 199 9.71 20.82 26.21
C ARG A 199 10.07 21.66 27.44
N LEU A 200 11.33 22.09 27.58
CA LEU A 200 11.78 22.94 28.68
C LEU A 200 11.19 24.36 28.59
N ALA A 201 11.06 24.92 27.38
CA ALA A 201 10.42 26.20 27.15
C ALA A 201 8.91 26.16 27.46
N ALA A 202 8.24 25.06 27.12
CA ALA A 202 6.82 24.87 27.43
C ALA A 202 6.56 24.77 28.94
N THR A 203 7.48 24.20 29.72
CA THR A 203 7.36 24.12 31.19
C THR A 203 7.73 25.40 31.92
N ALA A 204 8.42 26.35 31.28
CA ALA A 204 8.83 27.63 31.89
C ALA A 204 7.81 28.76 31.69
N ASN A 205 6.83 28.57 30.79
CA ASN A 205 5.74 29.51 30.51
C ASN A 205 4.40 29.13 31.22
N GLN A 206 4.46 28.21 32.18
CA GLN A 206 3.40 27.92 33.15
C GLN A 206 3.84 28.36 34.54
#